data_AF-A0A4Q6CBX5-F1
#
_entry.id   AF-A0A4Q6CBX5-F1
#
_cell.length_a   1.000
_cell.length_b   1.000
_cell.length_c   1.000
_cell.angle_alpha   90.00
_cell.angle_beta   90.00
_cell.angle_gamma   90.00
#
_symmetry.space_group_name_H-M   'P 1'
#
loop_
_entity.id
_entity.type
_entity.pdbx_description
1 polymer ?
#
loop_
_entity_poly.entity_id
_entity_poly.type
_entity_poly.pdbx_seq_one_letter_code
_entity_poly.pdbx_strand_id
1 'polypeptide(L)'
;MNLSQTVTVLALAVSALLSSNGLAQRGIAEKDLAIALPMESKLLVPMKYAIKAENKAIFPSEWFATLHADYQQTSAGEVLETESPYEDWHIVSARVVPCQPLGQNPKQNINELCWPEVRVVWQAIQRKTILHSIYMEASADDRAIHASYPVDPSLVLSQAEAVEARSYLEEIAKGVREQATFSQLPASRMDRFQTLRNRVSKVLLQDLLALRQLPASSYNAIGLRPESMDSDASEKAFAKAWEGFLQKYARSNALRGLTSFSLPEGREPAHLDEWIFLSYEAKDGRIKQMPIELISPQTNEVLFSSSHSQRGSMARDDDKFYESANL
;
A
#
# COMPACT_ATOMS: atom_id res chain seq x y z
N MET A 1 51.73 4.66 -17.67
CA MET A 1 50.61 4.54 -18.63
C MET A 1 49.61 3.55 -18.06
N ASN A 2 48.36 4.01 -17.94
CA ASN A 2 47.08 3.31 -17.64
C ASN A 2 47.02 2.58 -16.29
N LEU A 3 46.51 3.16 -15.18
CA LEU A 3 45.19 3.74 -14.86
C LEU A 3 43.99 2.79 -15.06
N SER A 4 43.47 2.34 -13.90
CA SER A 4 42.06 2.22 -13.51
C SER A 4 41.18 1.16 -14.19
N GLN A 5 40.56 0.27 -13.39
CA GLN A 5 39.16 0.44 -12.98
C GLN A 5 38.72 -0.72 -12.06
N THR A 6 38.59 -0.38 -10.77
CA THR A 6 37.64 -0.97 -9.82
C THR A 6 36.21 -0.74 -10.30
N VAL A 7 35.38 -1.78 -10.34
CA VAL A 7 33.92 -1.63 -10.38
C VAL A 7 33.36 -2.23 -9.10
N THR A 8 32.88 -1.31 -8.27
CA THR A 8 32.21 -1.51 -6.99
C THR A 8 30.82 -2.09 -7.25
N VAL A 9 30.52 -3.23 -6.61
CA VAL A 9 29.17 -3.76 -6.44
C VAL A 9 28.40 -2.80 -5.53
N LEU A 10 27.47 -2.01 -6.08
CA LEU A 10 26.60 -1.16 -5.28
C LEU A 10 25.36 -1.96 -4.87
N ALA A 11 25.39 -2.44 -3.63
CA ALA A 11 24.22 -2.97 -2.93
C ALA A 11 23.17 -1.85 -2.77
N LEU A 12 21.95 -2.09 -3.24
CA LEU A 12 20.75 -1.36 -2.82
C LEU A 12 20.42 -1.74 -1.36
N ALA A 13 21.17 -1.15 -0.43
CA ALA A 13 20.80 -1.07 0.97
C ALA A 13 19.96 0.19 1.16
N VAL A 14 18.67 0.12 0.77
CA VAL A 14 17.72 1.18 1.07
C VAL A 14 17.19 0.98 2.49
N SER A 15 17.78 1.75 3.41
CA SER A 15 17.13 2.39 4.55
C SER A 15 15.98 1.62 5.22
N ALA A 16 16.32 0.56 5.94
CA ALA A 16 15.50 -0.02 6.99
C ALA A 16 16.28 -0.05 8.30
N LEU A 17 16.79 1.11 8.76
CA LEU A 17 17.21 1.28 10.15
C LEU A 17 15.99 1.62 10.99
N LEU A 18 15.15 0.60 11.13
CA LEU A 18 14.68 0.12 12.42
C LEU A 18 14.35 1.19 13.49
N SER A 19 13.06 1.44 13.66
CA SER A 19 12.46 1.53 15.00
C SER A 19 12.35 0.12 15.65
N SER A 20 13.35 -0.75 15.44
CA SER A 20 13.43 -2.12 15.99
C SER A 20 13.27 -2.15 17.49
N ASN A 21 13.74 -1.10 18.18
CA ASN A 21 13.79 -1.12 19.64
C ASN A 21 12.39 -1.12 20.27
N GLY A 22 11.37 -0.58 19.59
CA GLY A 22 9.97 -0.62 20.05
C GLY A 22 9.23 -1.92 19.70
N LEU A 23 9.57 -2.56 18.57
CA LEU A 23 8.94 -3.80 18.10
C LEU A 23 9.56 -5.07 18.74
N ALA A 24 10.87 -5.05 18.98
CA ALA A 24 11.61 -6.14 19.63
C ALA A 24 11.15 -6.37 21.08
N GLN A 25 10.76 -5.32 21.81
CA GLN A 25 10.23 -5.44 23.18
C GLN A 25 8.88 -6.19 23.26
N ARG A 26 8.18 -6.42 22.14
CA ARG A 26 6.90 -7.15 22.08
C ARG A 26 6.96 -8.47 21.31
N GLY A 27 8.14 -8.90 20.83
CA GLY A 27 8.27 -10.14 20.06
C GLY A 27 7.54 -10.11 18.71
N ILE A 28 7.42 -8.93 18.10
CA ILE A 28 6.85 -8.75 16.74
C ILE A 28 8.01 -8.73 15.76
N ALA A 29 8.07 -9.71 14.88
CA ALA A 29 9.05 -9.76 13.80
C ALA A 29 8.54 -8.97 12.59
N GLU A 30 9.44 -8.46 11.75
CA GLU A 30 9.06 -7.71 10.55
C GLU A 30 8.10 -8.49 9.64
N LYS A 31 8.29 -9.80 9.53
CA LYS A 31 7.41 -10.72 8.81
C LYS A 31 5.96 -10.75 9.31
N ASP A 32 5.71 -10.40 10.58
CA ASP A 32 4.34 -10.33 11.09
C ASP A 32 3.58 -9.12 10.54
N LEU A 33 4.31 -8.13 10.04
CA LEU A 33 3.77 -6.92 9.44
C LEU A 33 3.34 -7.12 7.99
N ALA A 34 3.56 -8.30 7.41
CA ALA A 34 3.21 -8.61 6.03
C ALA A 34 2.35 -9.87 5.96
N ILE A 35 1.35 -9.83 5.10
CA ILE A 35 0.48 -10.95 4.75
C ILE A 35 0.63 -11.14 3.24
N ALA A 36 1.01 -12.33 2.82
CA ALA A 36 1.08 -12.72 1.42
C ALA A 36 0.18 -13.93 1.21
N LEU A 37 -0.76 -13.83 0.27
CA LEU A 37 -1.76 -14.85 0.00
C LEU A 37 -1.38 -15.61 -1.27
N PRO A 38 -1.35 -16.96 -1.26
CA PRO A 38 -1.09 -17.74 -2.46
C PRO A 38 -2.16 -17.50 -3.53
N MET A 39 -1.77 -17.42 -4.81
CA MET A 39 -2.68 -17.11 -5.93
C MET A 39 -3.81 -18.13 -6.12
N GLU A 40 -3.56 -19.39 -5.78
CA GLU A 40 -4.53 -20.48 -5.86
C GLU A 40 -5.40 -20.61 -4.61
N SER A 41 -5.18 -19.74 -3.62
CA SER A 41 -5.85 -19.83 -2.33
C SER A 41 -7.30 -19.34 -2.40
N LYS A 42 -8.18 -19.98 -1.62
CA LYS A 42 -9.54 -19.47 -1.37
C LYS A 42 -9.54 -18.30 -0.38
N LEU A 43 -8.37 -17.97 0.17
CA LEU A 43 -8.15 -16.83 1.08
C LEU A 43 -8.12 -15.48 0.35
N LEU A 44 -7.99 -15.48 -0.97
CA LEU A 44 -8.02 -14.27 -1.78
C LEU A 44 -9.37 -13.57 -1.65
N VAL A 45 -9.33 -12.27 -1.34
CA VAL A 45 -10.54 -11.46 -1.15
C VAL A 45 -10.79 -10.64 -2.43
N PRO A 46 -11.91 -10.86 -3.15
CA PRO A 46 -12.18 -10.16 -4.40
C PRO A 46 -12.58 -8.70 -4.15
N MET A 47 -12.39 -7.82 -5.14
CA MET A 47 -12.77 -6.40 -5.06
C MET A 47 -14.24 -6.20 -4.65
N LYS A 48 -15.14 -7.03 -5.17
CA LYS A 48 -16.58 -7.00 -4.87
C LYS A 48 -16.95 -7.39 -3.44
N TYR A 49 -16.00 -7.86 -2.63
CA TYR A 49 -16.27 -8.26 -1.26
C TYR A 49 -16.84 -7.08 -0.46
N ALA A 50 -18.03 -7.26 0.11
CA ALA A 50 -18.77 -6.16 0.72
C ALA A 50 -18.33 -5.88 2.17
N ILE A 51 -17.95 -4.64 2.45
CA ILE A 51 -17.81 -4.09 3.79
C ILE A 51 -19.20 -3.92 4.41
N LYS A 52 -19.54 -4.76 5.39
CA LYS A 52 -20.87 -4.84 6.00
C LYS A 52 -21.28 -3.52 6.65
N ALA A 53 -20.33 -2.85 7.31
CA ALA A 53 -20.59 -1.59 8.01
C ALA A 53 -20.95 -0.44 7.05
N GLU A 54 -20.57 -0.55 5.77
CA GLU A 54 -20.77 0.50 4.77
C GLU A 54 -21.80 0.10 3.71
N ASN A 55 -22.18 -1.18 3.66
CA ASN A 55 -22.94 -1.78 2.57
C ASN A 55 -22.33 -1.44 1.18
N LYS A 56 -21.00 -1.50 1.09
CA LYS A 56 -20.21 -1.16 -0.10
C LYS A 56 -19.11 -2.18 -0.33
N ALA A 57 -18.69 -2.37 -1.57
CA ALA A 57 -17.50 -3.16 -1.88
C ALA A 57 -16.25 -2.54 -1.22
N ILE A 58 -15.30 -3.39 -0.83
CA ILE A 58 -13.99 -2.98 -0.30
C ILE A 58 -13.22 -2.13 -1.32
N PHE A 59 -13.40 -2.43 -2.60
CA PHE A 59 -12.96 -1.61 -3.72
C PHE A 59 -14.18 -1.27 -4.59
N PRO A 60 -14.83 -0.11 -4.39
CA PRO A 60 -16.01 0.29 -5.16
C PRO A 60 -15.79 0.23 -6.68
N SER A 61 -16.80 -0.23 -7.43
CA SER A 61 -16.73 -0.32 -8.90
C SER A 61 -16.51 1.03 -9.57
N GLU A 62 -16.93 2.12 -8.94
CA GLU A 62 -16.70 3.48 -9.42
C GLU A 62 -15.22 3.85 -9.42
N TRP A 63 -14.45 3.33 -8.47
CA TRP A 63 -13.00 3.49 -8.47
C TRP A 63 -12.41 2.75 -9.65
N PHE A 64 -12.81 1.49 -9.86
CA PHE A 64 -12.32 0.70 -10.99
C PHE A 64 -12.63 1.35 -12.34
N ALA A 65 -13.84 1.88 -12.51
CA ALA A 65 -14.24 2.62 -13.71
C ALA A 65 -13.38 3.88 -13.94
N THR A 66 -13.00 4.59 -12.87
CA THR A 66 -12.10 5.75 -12.95
C THR A 66 -10.70 5.32 -13.40
N LEU A 67 -10.15 4.24 -12.82
CA LEU A 67 -8.86 3.69 -13.25
C LEU A 67 -8.91 3.27 -14.73
N HIS A 68 -9.97 2.57 -15.13
CA HIS A 68 -10.16 2.14 -16.52
C HIS A 68 -10.16 3.33 -17.49
N ALA A 69 -10.94 4.37 -17.20
CA ALA A 69 -11.01 5.57 -18.04
C ALA A 69 -9.66 6.30 -18.17
N ASP A 70 -8.80 6.20 -17.16
CA ASP A 70 -7.47 6.80 -17.20
C ASP A 70 -6.47 5.91 -17.96
N TYR A 71 -6.54 4.59 -17.82
CA TYR A 71 -5.75 3.67 -18.64
C TYR A 71 -6.09 3.77 -20.13
N GLN A 72 -7.36 4.03 -20.48
CA GLN A 72 -7.78 4.30 -21.87
C GLN A 72 -7.07 5.51 -22.50
N GLN A 73 -6.56 6.44 -21.68
CA GLN A 73 -5.81 7.61 -22.13
C GLN A 73 -4.29 7.34 -22.24
N THR A 74 -3.86 6.11 -21.96
CA THR A 74 -2.47 5.65 -22.07
C THR A 74 -2.33 4.63 -23.21
N SER A 75 -1.10 4.19 -23.46
CA SER A 75 -0.81 3.11 -24.42
C SER A 75 -1.47 1.78 -24.05
N ALA A 76 -1.92 1.60 -22.79
CA ALA A 76 -2.65 0.41 -22.37
C ALA A 76 -4.08 0.36 -22.92
N GLY A 77 -4.68 1.48 -23.31
CA GLY A 77 -6.03 1.50 -23.88
C GLY A 77 -7.06 0.78 -23.00
N GLU A 78 -7.84 -0.11 -23.61
CA GLU A 78 -8.92 -0.86 -22.95
C GLU A 78 -8.45 -2.13 -22.23
N VAL A 79 -7.15 -2.45 -22.29
CA VAL A 79 -6.57 -3.72 -21.84
C VAL A 79 -6.91 -4.02 -20.38
N LEU A 80 -7.09 -3.01 -19.53
CA LEU A 80 -7.52 -3.18 -18.14
C LEU A 80 -8.82 -3.96 -18.01
N GLU A 81 -9.87 -3.61 -18.76
CA GLU A 81 -11.18 -4.27 -18.63
C GLU A 81 -11.26 -5.57 -19.42
N THR A 82 -10.62 -5.62 -20.60
CA THR A 82 -10.72 -6.79 -21.50
C THR A 82 -9.93 -7.99 -20.98
N GLU A 83 -8.79 -7.77 -20.34
CA GLU A 83 -7.94 -8.86 -19.83
C GLU A 83 -8.04 -9.08 -18.33
N SER A 84 -8.38 -8.03 -17.58
CA SER A 84 -8.44 -8.03 -16.11
C SER A 84 -9.74 -7.40 -15.63
N PRO A 85 -10.90 -7.98 -15.97
CA PRO A 85 -12.19 -7.44 -15.56
C PRO A 85 -12.26 -7.34 -14.03
N TYR A 86 -13.06 -6.40 -13.52
CA TYR A 86 -13.20 -6.11 -12.09
C TYR A 86 -13.39 -7.34 -11.18
N GLU A 87 -14.03 -8.39 -11.70
CA GLU A 87 -14.29 -9.67 -11.01
C GLU A 87 -13.02 -10.49 -10.71
N ASP A 88 -11.95 -10.29 -11.50
CA ASP A 88 -10.71 -11.07 -11.40
C ASP A 88 -9.70 -10.47 -10.42
N TRP A 89 -9.98 -9.26 -9.91
CA TRP A 89 -9.10 -8.56 -8.98
C TRP A 89 -9.30 -9.01 -7.54
N HIS A 90 -8.18 -9.37 -6.91
CA HIS A 90 -8.15 -9.85 -5.54
C HIS A 90 -7.06 -9.16 -4.73
N ILE A 91 -7.25 -9.09 -3.42
CA ILE A 91 -6.17 -8.78 -2.49
C ILE A 91 -5.20 -9.96 -2.48
N VAL A 92 -3.96 -9.71 -2.91
CA VAL A 92 -2.88 -10.72 -2.92
C VAL A 92 -1.89 -10.51 -1.78
N SER A 93 -1.79 -9.29 -1.27
CA SER A 93 -0.96 -9.01 -0.10
C SER A 93 -1.45 -7.80 0.68
N ALA A 94 -1.04 -7.74 1.94
CA ALA A 94 -1.21 -6.57 2.78
C ALA A 94 0.02 -6.33 3.66
N ARG A 95 0.26 -5.07 4.00
CA ARG A 95 1.34 -4.66 4.91
C ARG A 95 0.81 -3.71 5.96
N VAL A 96 1.11 -3.99 7.21
CA VAL A 96 0.86 -3.11 8.34
C VAL A 96 2.08 -2.24 8.58
N VAL A 97 1.87 -0.92 8.61
CA VAL A 97 2.89 0.08 8.91
C VAL A 97 2.52 0.73 10.24
N PRO A 98 3.17 0.37 11.36
CA PRO A 98 2.76 0.87 12.68
C PRO A 98 2.92 2.39 12.87
N CYS A 99 3.72 3.01 12.02
CA CYS A 99 4.12 4.41 12.06
C CYS A 99 4.48 4.85 10.63
N GLN A 100 3.49 5.19 9.82
CA GLN A 100 3.69 5.78 8.50
C GLN A 100 3.89 7.29 8.64
N PRO A 101 5.02 7.86 8.17
CA PRO A 101 5.23 9.31 8.23
C PRO A 101 4.08 10.08 7.59
N LEU A 102 3.65 11.16 8.25
CA LEU A 102 2.59 12.05 7.75
C LEU A 102 3.11 13.02 6.67
N GLY A 103 4.43 13.08 6.51
CA GLY A 103 5.14 13.53 5.31
C GLY A 103 6.64 13.67 5.60
N GLN A 104 7.35 14.36 4.72
CA GLN A 104 8.81 14.35 4.69
C GLN A 104 9.40 15.73 5.02
N ASN A 105 9.25 16.22 6.25
CA ASN A 105 9.92 17.45 6.66
C ASN A 105 11.30 17.13 7.27
N PRO A 106 12.43 17.57 6.67
CA PRO A 106 13.78 17.28 7.14
C PRO A 106 14.10 17.84 8.54
N LYS A 107 13.35 18.85 9.00
CA LYS A 107 13.48 19.43 10.34
C LYS A 107 12.67 18.69 11.40
N GLN A 108 11.93 17.65 11.01
CA GLN A 108 11.03 16.90 11.89
C GLN A 108 11.44 15.44 11.98
N ASN A 109 11.27 14.85 13.17
CA ASN A 109 11.49 13.43 13.36
C ASN A 109 10.32 12.65 12.75
N ILE A 110 10.55 12.00 11.60
CA ILE A 110 9.54 11.18 10.91
C ILE A 110 9.01 10.03 11.77
N ASN A 111 9.76 9.60 12.80
CA ASN A 111 9.33 8.57 13.74
C ASN A 111 8.38 9.12 14.83
N GLU A 112 8.32 10.44 14.99
CA GLU A 112 7.40 11.11 15.90
C GLU A 112 6.13 11.54 15.17
N LEU A 113 6.27 12.09 13.96
CA LEU A 113 5.17 12.58 13.13
C LEU A 113 4.67 11.53 12.15
N CYS A 114 4.11 10.46 12.70
CA CYS A 114 3.59 9.35 11.94
C CYS A 114 2.26 8.86 12.48
N TRP A 115 1.55 8.08 11.66
CA TRP A 115 0.30 7.45 12.04
C TRP A 115 0.25 6.01 11.51
N PRO A 116 -0.34 5.05 12.24
CA PRO A 116 -0.48 3.68 11.75
C PRO A 116 -1.32 3.59 10.46
N GLU A 117 -0.93 2.69 9.56
CA GLU A 117 -1.54 2.48 8.25
C GLU A 117 -1.57 1.00 7.87
N VAL A 118 -2.60 0.60 7.12
CA VAL A 118 -2.67 -0.68 6.41
C VAL A 118 -2.54 -0.42 4.92
N ARG A 119 -1.65 -1.14 4.26
CA ARG A 119 -1.50 -1.14 2.81
C ARG A 119 -2.01 -2.44 2.24
N VAL A 120 -2.71 -2.35 1.13
CA VAL A 120 -3.29 -3.50 0.43
C VAL A 120 -2.83 -3.46 -1.02
N VAL A 121 -2.43 -4.62 -1.54
CA VAL A 121 -2.10 -4.80 -2.96
C VAL A 121 -3.19 -5.62 -3.61
N TRP A 122 -3.79 -5.05 -4.64
CA TRP A 122 -4.72 -5.71 -5.54
C TRP A 122 -4.00 -6.15 -6.80
N GLN A 123 -4.29 -7.35 -7.26
CA GLN A 123 -3.79 -7.87 -8.53
C GLN A 123 -4.88 -8.73 -9.16
N ALA A 124 -5.02 -8.66 -10.48
CA ALA A 124 -5.90 -9.57 -11.20
C ALA A 124 -5.27 -10.97 -11.21
N ILE A 125 -6.07 -11.98 -10.87
CA ILE A 125 -5.66 -13.39 -10.89
C ILE A 125 -6.41 -14.07 -12.02
N GLN A 126 -5.72 -14.29 -13.14
CA GLN A 126 -6.31 -14.97 -14.29
C GLN A 126 -6.34 -16.48 -14.05
N ARG A 127 -7.55 -17.01 -13.89
CA ARG A 127 -7.81 -18.45 -13.77
C ARG A 127 -8.33 -18.98 -15.10
N LYS A 128 -7.43 -19.24 -16.06
CA LYS A 128 -7.84 -19.75 -17.38
C LYS A 128 -8.19 -21.24 -17.29
N THR A 129 -9.48 -21.54 -17.37
CA THR A 129 -9.98 -22.89 -17.66
C THR A 129 -10.32 -22.95 -19.15
N ILE A 130 -9.59 -23.71 -19.96
CA ILE A 130 -9.97 -23.97 -21.35
C ILE A 130 -10.59 -25.38 -21.43
N LEU A 131 -11.70 -25.49 -22.17
CA LEU A 131 -12.34 -26.77 -22.52
C LEU A 131 -11.31 -27.75 -23.09
N HIS A 132 -11.38 -29.02 -22.67
CA HIS A 132 -10.51 -30.16 -23.03
C HIS A 132 -9.31 -30.43 -22.09
N SER A 133 -9.56 -30.45 -20.78
CA SER A 133 -8.76 -31.24 -19.81
C SER A 133 -7.29 -30.85 -19.62
N ILE A 134 -6.87 -29.65 -20.07
CA ILE A 134 -5.58 -29.05 -19.72
C ILE A 134 -5.84 -27.94 -18.69
N TYR A 135 -5.32 -28.13 -17.48
CA TYR A 135 -5.28 -27.10 -16.46
C TYR A 135 -4.07 -26.20 -16.73
N MET A 136 -4.28 -24.89 -16.88
CA MET A 136 -3.20 -23.93 -16.76
C MET A 136 -3.14 -23.43 -15.32
N GLU A 137 -1.93 -23.27 -14.80
CA GLU A 137 -1.66 -22.69 -13.47
C GLU A 137 -2.25 -21.28 -13.37
N ALA A 138 -2.73 -20.91 -12.18
CA ALA A 138 -3.19 -19.54 -11.94
C ALA A 138 -2.03 -18.56 -12.14
N SER A 139 -2.28 -17.46 -12.85
CA SER A 139 -1.25 -16.46 -13.13
C SER A 139 -1.70 -15.08 -12.65
N ALA A 140 -0.81 -14.39 -11.96
CA ALA A 140 -1.00 -12.99 -11.57
C ALA A 140 -0.77 -12.09 -12.78
N ASP A 141 -1.64 -11.12 -12.96
CA ASP A 141 -1.50 -10.09 -13.98
C ASP A 141 -0.36 -9.11 -13.66
N ASP A 142 0.33 -8.57 -14.65
CA ASP A 142 1.45 -7.63 -14.48
C ASP A 142 1.01 -6.22 -14.06
N ARG A 143 -0.30 -6.04 -13.81
CA ARG A 143 -0.93 -4.86 -13.22
C ARG A 143 -1.25 -5.06 -11.75
N ALA A 144 -0.96 -4.05 -10.93
CA ALA A 144 -1.39 -4.05 -9.55
C ALA A 144 -1.81 -2.66 -9.05
N ILE A 145 -2.65 -2.65 -8.01
CA ILE A 145 -3.10 -1.42 -7.35
C ILE A 145 -2.64 -1.47 -5.90
N HIS A 146 -1.91 -0.45 -5.48
CA HIS A 146 -1.49 -0.25 -4.11
C HIS A 146 -2.43 0.76 -3.46
N ALA A 147 -3.16 0.34 -2.42
CA ALA A 147 -4.10 1.16 -1.68
C ALA A 147 -3.60 1.38 -0.24
N SER A 148 -3.70 2.63 0.26
CA SER A 148 -3.24 3.00 1.60
C SER A 148 -4.42 3.44 2.48
N TYR A 149 -4.55 2.80 3.65
CA TYR A 149 -5.62 3.04 4.62
C TYR A 149 -5.02 3.41 5.98
N PRO A 150 -4.89 4.71 6.31
CA PRO A 150 -4.57 5.15 7.66
C PRO A 150 -5.63 4.62 8.63
N VAL A 151 -5.20 4.16 9.81
CA VAL A 151 -6.15 3.62 10.79
C VAL A 151 -7.03 4.75 11.33
N ASP A 152 -8.35 4.64 11.17
CA ASP A 152 -9.28 5.61 11.76
C ASP A 152 -9.15 5.61 13.30
N PRO A 153 -8.83 6.76 13.93
CA PRO A 153 -8.77 6.87 15.39
C PRO A 153 -10.00 6.34 16.12
N SER A 154 -11.20 6.45 15.53
CA SER A 154 -12.46 6.02 16.16
C SER A 154 -12.60 4.51 16.35
N LEU A 155 -11.77 3.72 15.67
CA LEU A 155 -11.75 2.25 15.83
C LEU A 155 -11.17 1.81 17.17
N VAL A 156 -10.46 2.70 17.86
CA VAL A 156 -9.69 2.36 19.08
C VAL A 156 -9.94 3.37 20.21
N LEU A 157 -10.03 4.66 19.87
CA LEU A 157 -10.12 5.74 20.84
C LEU A 157 -11.58 6.08 21.16
N SER A 158 -11.80 6.72 22.31
CA SER A 158 -13.11 7.31 22.62
C SER A 158 -13.45 8.42 21.61
N GLN A 159 -14.73 8.78 21.49
CA GLN A 159 -15.16 9.81 20.53
C GLN A 159 -14.40 11.13 20.67
N ALA A 160 -14.20 11.59 21.92
CA ALA A 160 -13.47 12.83 22.19
C ALA A 160 -11.99 12.73 21.79
N GLU A 161 -11.34 11.62 22.12
CA GLU A 161 -9.93 11.37 21.75
C GLU A 161 -9.75 11.16 20.25
N ALA A 162 -10.73 10.57 19.56
CA ALA A 162 -10.70 10.41 18.11
C ALA A 162 -10.80 11.76 17.39
N VAL A 163 -11.66 12.67 17.87
CA VAL A 163 -11.72 14.06 17.38
C VAL A 163 -10.40 14.79 17.65
N GLU A 164 -9.86 14.65 18.86
CA GLU A 164 -8.55 15.20 19.23
C GLU A 164 -7.43 14.70 18.30
N ALA A 165 -7.35 13.38 18.08
CA ALA A 165 -6.36 12.77 17.20
C ALA A 165 -6.48 13.27 15.75
N ARG A 166 -7.69 13.36 15.19
CA ARG A 166 -7.91 13.89 13.83
C ARG A 166 -7.45 15.34 13.72
N SER A 167 -7.72 16.16 14.72
CA SER A 167 -7.23 17.55 14.77
C SER A 167 -5.70 17.62 14.71
N TYR A 168 -4.98 16.77 15.46
CA TYR A 168 -3.52 16.71 15.35
C TYR A 168 -3.05 16.28 13.96
N LEU A 169 -3.69 15.25 13.37
CA LEU A 169 -3.34 14.76 12.04
C LEU A 169 -3.51 15.84 10.98
N GLU A 170 -4.60 16.59 11.01
CA GLU A 170 -4.87 17.70 10.10
C GLU A 170 -3.86 18.84 10.27
N GLU A 171 -3.55 19.22 11.51
CA GLU A 171 -2.59 20.28 11.82
C GLU A 171 -1.17 19.92 11.36
N ILE A 172 -0.73 18.68 11.63
CA ILE A 172 0.57 18.17 11.19
C ILE A 172 0.61 18.09 9.66
N ALA A 173 -0.41 17.51 9.01
CA ALA A 173 -0.45 17.39 7.55
C ALA A 173 -0.44 18.76 6.87
N LYS A 174 -1.12 19.76 7.44
CA LYS A 174 -1.07 21.14 6.97
C LYS A 174 0.34 21.72 7.11
N GLY A 175 0.94 21.59 8.29
CA GLY A 175 2.30 22.09 8.56
C GLY A 175 3.37 21.49 7.65
N VAL A 176 3.26 20.21 7.34
CA VAL A 176 4.13 19.51 6.39
C VAL A 176 3.98 20.06 4.97
N ARG A 177 2.73 20.24 4.48
CA ARG A 177 2.47 20.74 3.12
C ARG A 177 2.94 22.17 2.92
N GLU A 178 2.73 23.04 3.90
CA GLU A 178 3.05 24.46 3.77
C GLU A 178 4.55 24.74 3.84
N GLN A 179 5.40 23.70 4.01
CA GLN A 179 6.84 23.81 4.33
C GLN A 179 7.10 24.82 5.44
N ALA A 180 6.07 25.13 6.23
CA ALA A 180 6.12 26.19 7.18
C ALA A 180 7.20 25.82 8.19
N THR A 181 7.76 26.84 8.83
CA THR A 181 8.37 26.66 10.14
C THR A 181 7.24 26.25 11.09
N PHE A 182 6.70 25.04 10.92
CA PHE A 182 5.80 24.41 11.84
C PHE A 182 6.67 24.19 13.07
N SER A 183 6.69 25.21 13.93
CA SER A 183 7.17 25.08 15.30
C SER A 183 6.36 23.92 15.82
N GLN A 184 7.05 22.78 15.97
CA GLN A 184 6.51 21.49 16.34
C GLN A 184 5.40 21.68 17.36
N LEU A 185 4.32 20.89 17.27
CA LEU A 185 3.25 20.90 18.26
C LEU A 185 3.86 21.10 19.65
N PRO A 186 3.35 22.03 20.48
CA PRO A 186 3.85 22.23 21.84
C PRO A 186 4.09 20.89 22.53
N ALA A 187 5.18 20.76 23.30
CA ALA A 187 5.65 19.45 23.80
C ALA A 187 4.53 18.61 24.46
N SER A 188 3.61 19.25 25.19
CA SER A 188 2.43 18.59 25.78
C SER A 188 1.45 18.02 24.74
N ARG A 189 1.21 18.74 23.64
CA ARG A 189 0.38 18.27 22.52
C ARG A 189 1.08 17.16 21.74
N MET A 190 2.41 17.24 21.59
CA MET A 190 3.20 16.19 20.95
C MET A 190 3.17 14.88 21.76
N ASP A 191 3.42 14.96 23.07
CA ASP A 191 3.33 13.80 23.97
C ASP A 191 1.92 13.17 23.96
N ARG A 192 0.89 14.02 23.96
CA ARG A 192 -0.49 13.59 23.83
C ARG A 192 -0.76 12.89 22.50
N PHE A 193 -0.32 13.47 21.38
CA PHE A 193 -0.43 12.85 20.05
C PHE A 193 0.27 11.50 19.99
N GLN A 194 1.51 11.40 20.48
CA GLN A 194 2.27 10.15 20.52
C GLN A 194 1.60 9.10 21.40
N THR A 195 1.02 9.50 22.53
CA THR A 195 0.25 8.60 23.41
C THR A 195 -0.95 8.00 22.69
N LEU A 196 -1.74 8.83 22.00
CA LEU A 196 -2.91 8.39 21.22
C LEU A 196 -2.48 7.47 20.07
N ARG A 197 -1.49 7.89 19.28
CA ARG A 197 -0.89 7.09 18.20
C ARG A 197 -0.43 5.72 18.69
N ASN A 198 0.37 5.68 19.76
CA ASN A 198 0.91 4.43 20.30
C ASN A 198 -0.19 3.46 20.77
N ARG A 199 -1.31 3.98 21.26
CA ARG A 199 -2.49 3.17 21.62
C ARG A 199 -3.17 2.59 20.38
N VAL A 200 -3.36 3.40 19.34
CA VAL A 200 -3.91 2.93 18.06
C VAL A 200 -3.00 1.88 17.41
N SER A 201 -1.69 2.15 17.30
CA SER A 201 -0.71 1.21 16.75
C SER A 201 -0.65 -0.07 17.57
N LYS A 202 -0.75 -0.01 18.90
CA LYS A 202 -0.79 -1.21 19.76
C LYS A 202 -1.99 -2.10 19.41
N VAL A 203 -3.17 -1.53 19.26
CA VAL A 203 -4.38 -2.31 18.94
C VAL A 203 -4.30 -2.87 17.52
N LEU A 204 -3.85 -2.10 16.54
CA LEU A 204 -3.63 -2.60 15.18
C LEU A 204 -2.68 -3.80 15.16
N LEU A 205 -1.56 -3.70 15.89
CA LEU A 205 -0.60 -4.79 15.99
C LEU A 205 -1.19 -6.01 16.71
N GLN A 206 -2.00 -5.81 17.75
CA GLN A 206 -2.69 -6.92 18.42
C GLN A 206 -3.66 -7.64 17.49
N ASP A 207 -4.45 -6.91 16.71
CA ASP A 207 -5.38 -7.49 15.73
C ASP A 207 -4.66 -8.23 14.62
N LEU A 208 -3.52 -7.70 14.14
CA LEU A 208 -2.66 -8.36 13.16
C LEU A 208 -2.06 -9.67 13.72
N LEU A 209 -1.58 -9.65 14.97
CA LEU A 209 -1.05 -10.82 15.64
C LEU A 209 -2.14 -11.87 15.89
N ALA A 210 -3.39 -11.45 16.10
CA ALA A 210 -4.52 -12.35 16.24
C ALA A 210 -4.87 -13.09 14.94
N LEU A 211 -4.35 -12.66 13.79
CA LEU A 211 -4.43 -13.42 12.55
C LEU A 211 -3.52 -14.65 12.56
N ARG A 212 -2.50 -14.71 13.43
CA ARG A 212 -1.59 -15.86 13.50
C ARG A 212 -2.36 -17.12 13.86
N GLN A 213 -2.21 -18.16 13.04
CA GLN A 213 -2.75 -19.49 13.32
C GLN A 213 -1.75 -20.38 14.06
N LEU A 214 -0.45 -20.02 14.07
CA LEU A 214 0.61 -20.76 14.73
C LEU A 214 1.38 -19.89 15.76
N PRO A 215 2.06 -20.49 16.74
CA PRO A 215 2.95 -19.78 17.65
C PRO A 215 4.09 -19.08 16.91
N ALA A 216 4.61 -17.99 17.48
CA ALA A 216 5.69 -17.19 16.88
C ALA A 216 6.94 -18.03 16.51
N SER A 217 7.24 -19.07 17.29
CA SER A 217 8.36 -19.99 17.07
C SER A 217 8.27 -20.77 15.76
N SER A 218 7.05 -21.08 15.30
CA SER A 218 6.83 -21.84 14.06
C SER A 218 7.26 -21.07 12.80
N TYR A 219 7.38 -19.74 12.90
CA TYR A 219 7.77 -18.89 11.78
C TYR A 219 9.28 -18.63 11.71
N ASN A 220 10.08 -19.11 12.67
CA ASN A 220 11.51 -18.77 12.77
C ASN A 220 12.39 -19.44 11.70
N ALA A 221 11.97 -20.58 11.14
CA ALA A 221 12.77 -21.36 10.20
C ALA A 221 12.63 -20.92 8.72
N ILE A 222 11.52 -20.29 8.34
CA ILE A 222 11.13 -20.11 6.92
C ILE A 222 11.39 -18.69 6.41
N GLY A 223 11.74 -17.74 7.30
CA GLY A 223 11.98 -16.33 6.92
C GLY A 223 10.74 -15.56 6.42
N LEU A 224 9.67 -16.27 6.06
CA LEU A 224 8.36 -15.78 5.66
C LEU A 224 7.28 -16.32 6.61
N ARG A 225 6.13 -15.66 6.66
CA ARG A 225 4.89 -16.19 7.25
C ARG A 225 4.12 -16.90 6.14
N PRO A 226 4.18 -18.24 6.01
CA PRO A 226 3.34 -18.93 5.06
C PRO A 226 1.89 -18.86 5.57
N GLU A 227 1.00 -18.21 4.81
CA GLU A 227 -0.44 -18.37 5.00
C GLU A 227 -0.95 -19.64 4.28
N SER A 228 -0.07 -20.63 4.06
CA SER A 228 -0.45 -21.97 3.65
C SER A 228 -0.90 -22.74 4.88
N MET A 229 -2.16 -23.14 4.91
CA MET A 229 -2.77 -23.77 6.08
C MET A 229 -2.83 -25.29 5.86
N ASP A 230 -2.33 -26.06 6.83
CA ASP A 230 -2.27 -27.53 6.75
C ASP A 230 -3.66 -28.22 6.81
N SER A 231 -4.74 -27.44 7.03
CA SER A 231 -6.11 -27.95 7.07
C SER A 231 -7.15 -26.93 6.64
N ASP A 232 -8.25 -27.42 6.05
CA ASP A 232 -9.44 -26.63 5.71
C ASP A 232 -10.01 -25.82 6.90
N ALA A 233 -9.89 -26.35 8.13
CA ALA A 233 -10.40 -25.69 9.33
C ALA A 233 -9.57 -24.46 9.67
N SER A 234 -8.23 -24.58 9.61
CA SER A 234 -7.30 -23.47 9.80
C SER A 234 -7.43 -22.43 8.69
N GLU A 235 -7.62 -22.87 7.44
CA GLU A 235 -7.89 -21.98 6.30
C GLU A 235 -9.17 -21.15 6.52
N LYS A 236 -10.28 -21.79 6.90
CA LYS A 236 -11.54 -21.09 7.20
C LYS A 236 -11.43 -20.13 8.39
N ALA A 237 -10.71 -20.54 9.44
CA ALA A 237 -10.49 -19.70 10.61
C ALA A 237 -9.69 -18.44 10.26
N PHE A 238 -8.61 -18.61 9.50
CA PHE A 238 -7.82 -17.49 8.99
C PHE A 238 -8.64 -16.61 8.04
N ALA A 239 -9.34 -17.18 7.05
CA ALA A 239 -10.17 -16.43 6.10
C ALA A 239 -11.16 -15.52 6.84
N LYS A 240 -11.87 -16.06 7.84
CA LYS A 240 -12.81 -15.30 8.65
C LYS A 240 -12.13 -14.18 9.45
N ALA A 241 -10.97 -14.45 10.04
CA ALA A 241 -10.21 -13.46 10.79
C ALA A 241 -9.66 -12.35 9.87
N TRP A 242 -9.15 -12.73 8.71
CA TRP A 242 -8.63 -11.85 7.67
C TRP A 242 -9.72 -10.94 7.10
N GLU A 243 -10.86 -11.50 6.74
CA GLU A 243 -12.04 -10.74 6.36
C GLU A 243 -12.46 -9.76 7.47
N GLY A 244 -12.50 -10.19 8.73
CA GLY A 244 -12.79 -9.32 9.87
C GLY A 244 -11.80 -8.17 10.03
N PHE A 245 -10.51 -8.43 9.79
CA PHE A 245 -9.46 -7.42 9.80
C PHE A 245 -9.67 -6.40 8.68
N LEU A 246 -9.95 -6.84 7.46
CA LEU A 246 -10.23 -5.97 6.32
C LEU A 246 -11.50 -5.13 6.52
N GLN A 247 -12.58 -5.72 7.06
CA GLN A 247 -13.82 -5.02 7.43
C GLN A 247 -13.59 -3.88 8.43
N LYS A 248 -12.55 -4.03 9.26
CA LYS A 248 -12.17 -3.03 10.26
C LYS A 248 -11.27 -1.94 9.67
N TYR A 249 -10.24 -2.30 8.90
CA TYR A 249 -9.14 -1.40 8.54
C TYR A 249 -9.06 -0.98 7.08
N ALA A 250 -9.67 -1.72 6.14
CA ALA A 250 -9.61 -1.45 4.70
C ALA A 250 -10.93 -0.86 4.18
N ARG A 251 -11.57 -0.02 4.99
CA ARG A 251 -12.85 0.61 4.65
C ARG A 251 -12.70 1.64 3.54
N SER A 252 -13.72 1.75 2.68
CA SER A 252 -13.64 2.64 1.51
C SER A 252 -13.51 4.12 1.90
N ASN A 253 -14.13 4.52 3.01
CA ASN A 253 -14.05 5.88 3.55
C ASN A 253 -12.70 6.21 4.21
N ALA A 254 -11.89 5.20 4.54
CA ALA A 254 -10.59 5.34 5.18
C ALA A 254 -9.44 5.32 4.15
N LEU A 255 -9.73 5.10 2.87
CA LEU A 255 -8.72 5.20 1.82
C LEU A 255 -8.13 6.62 1.81
N ARG A 256 -6.80 6.72 1.87
CA ARG A 256 -6.08 8.00 1.70
C ARG A 256 -5.65 8.22 0.25
N GLY A 257 -5.26 7.15 -0.43
CA GLY A 257 -4.80 7.23 -1.80
C GLY A 257 -4.51 5.85 -2.36
N LEU A 258 -4.41 5.81 -3.69
CA LEU A 258 -4.08 4.61 -4.42
C LEU A 258 -3.11 4.94 -5.56
N THR A 259 -2.31 3.94 -5.91
CA THR A 259 -1.45 3.99 -7.09
C THR A 259 -1.69 2.72 -7.89
N SER A 260 -2.00 2.86 -9.17
CA SER A 260 -2.11 1.74 -10.09
C SER A 260 -0.88 1.70 -10.97
N PHE A 261 -0.34 0.51 -11.24
CA PHE A 261 0.74 0.35 -12.19
C PHE A 261 0.46 -0.78 -13.17
N SER A 262 1.01 -0.64 -14.38
CA SER A 262 1.05 -1.66 -15.43
C SER A 262 2.49 -1.84 -15.86
N LEU A 263 2.98 -3.07 -15.87
CA LEU A 263 4.31 -3.41 -16.39
C LEU A 263 4.22 -3.99 -17.82
N PRO A 264 5.27 -3.82 -18.64
CA PRO A 264 5.28 -4.16 -20.05
C PRO A 264 5.45 -5.67 -20.36
N GLU A 265 5.96 -6.50 -19.44
CA GLU A 265 6.37 -7.87 -19.79
C GLU A 265 5.40 -8.96 -19.35
N GLY A 266 5.03 -9.84 -20.30
CA GLY A 266 4.70 -11.24 -19.98
C GLY A 266 3.70 -11.99 -20.88
N ARG A 267 2.85 -11.31 -21.67
CA ARG A 267 1.72 -11.99 -22.34
C ARG A 267 1.45 -11.49 -23.75
N GLU A 268 1.06 -12.43 -24.61
CA GLU A 268 0.51 -12.10 -25.92
C GLU A 268 -0.98 -11.68 -25.84
N PRO A 269 -1.36 -10.63 -26.59
CA PRO A 269 -0.46 -9.86 -27.42
C PRO A 269 0.29 -8.79 -26.59
N ALA A 270 1.61 -8.90 -26.57
CA ALA A 270 2.51 -7.97 -25.89
C ALA A 270 2.51 -6.67 -26.71
N HIS A 271 1.57 -5.78 -26.40
CA HIS A 271 1.43 -4.50 -27.08
C HIS A 271 1.92 -3.32 -26.23
N LEU A 272 2.36 -3.59 -25.00
CA LEU A 272 2.83 -2.58 -24.05
C LEU A 272 4.33 -2.73 -23.84
N ASP A 273 5.13 -1.87 -24.47
CA ASP A 273 6.56 -1.69 -24.13
C ASP A 273 6.75 -0.61 -23.05
N GLU A 274 5.66 -0.17 -22.42
CA GLU A 274 5.64 0.94 -21.47
C GLU A 274 5.20 0.50 -20.06
N TRP A 275 5.94 0.96 -19.04
CA TRP A 275 5.48 1.08 -17.67
C TRP A 275 4.50 2.25 -17.56
N ILE A 276 3.34 2.03 -16.97
CA ILE A 276 2.34 3.08 -16.73
C ILE A 276 2.07 3.15 -15.24
N PHE A 277 2.15 4.35 -14.67
CA PHE A 277 1.81 4.63 -13.29
C PHE A 277 0.69 5.67 -13.23
N LEU A 278 -0.38 5.36 -12.50
CA LEU A 278 -1.50 6.26 -12.24
C LEU A 278 -1.60 6.52 -10.74
N SER A 279 -1.82 7.77 -10.34
CA SER A 279 -1.88 8.17 -8.93
C SER A 279 -3.18 8.90 -8.59
N TYR A 280 -3.75 8.55 -7.42
CA TYR A 280 -4.98 9.14 -6.93
C TYR A 280 -4.91 9.45 -5.45
N GLU A 281 -5.46 10.60 -5.08
CA GLU A 281 -5.88 10.87 -3.71
C GLU A 281 -7.30 10.33 -3.49
N ALA A 282 -7.60 9.96 -2.25
CA ALA A 282 -8.94 9.54 -1.87
C ALA A 282 -9.49 10.43 -0.77
N LYS A 283 -10.73 10.84 -0.94
CA LYS A 283 -11.47 11.68 0.01
C LYS A 283 -12.94 11.35 -0.05
N ASP A 284 -13.57 11.23 1.12
CA ASP A 284 -15.00 10.96 1.26
C ASP A 284 -15.48 9.71 0.48
N GLY A 285 -14.63 8.68 0.40
CA GLY A 285 -14.92 7.43 -0.31
C GLY A 285 -14.88 7.56 -1.84
N ARG A 286 -14.32 8.64 -2.38
CA ARG A 286 -14.10 8.85 -3.82
C ARG A 286 -12.61 9.02 -4.09
N ILE A 287 -12.20 8.65 -5.28
CA ILE A 287 -10.82 8.81 -5.75
C ILE A 287 -10.77 9.96 -6.76
N LYS A 288 -9.66 10.70 -6.75
CA LYS A 288 -9.40 11.79 -7.67
C LYS A 288 -7.95 11.73 -8.10
N GLN A 289 -7.72 11.90 -9.40
CA GLN A 289 -6.39 12.01 -9.97
C GLN A 289 -5.53 13.03 -9.23
N MET A 290 -4.30 12.67 -8.91
CA MET A 290 -3.31 13.57 -8.31
C MET A 290 -1.98 13.46 -9.07
N PRO A 291 -1.20 14.55 -9.19
CA PRO A 291 0.15 14.51 -9.74
C PRO A 291 1.02 13.43 -9.08
N ILE A 292 1.90 12.81 -9.87
CA ILE A 292 2.99 12.00 -9.32
C ILE A 292 4.16 12.95 -9.05
N GLU A 293 4.53 13.06 -7.79
CA GLU A 293 5.58 13.98 -7.33
C GLU A 293 6.75 13.21 -6.75
N LEU A 294 7.96 13.53 -7.22
CA LEU A 294 9.19 13.17 -6.54
C LEU A 294 9.54 14.32 -5.59
N ILE A 295 9.55 14.03 -4.30
CA ILE A 295 9.86 15.02 -3.28
C ILE A 295 11.24 14.73 -2.70
N SER A 296 12.07 15.76 -2.58
CA SER A 296 13.38 15.68 -1.93
C SER A 296 13.21 15.31 -0.46
N PRO A 297 13.79 14.20 0.01
CA PRO A 297 13.71 13.85 1.42
C PRO A 297 14.51 14.82 2.31
N GLN A 298 15.45 15.60 1.74
CA GLN A 298 16.29 16.55 2.48
C GLN A 298 15.71 17.96 2.52
N THR A 299 14.93 18.37 1.53
CA THR A 299 14.40 19.75 1.43
C THR A 299 12.88 19.81 1.44
N ASN A 300 12.19 18.67 1.30
CA ASN A 300 10.74 18.59 1.07
C ASN A 300 10.27 19.38 -0.17
N GLU A 301 11.19 19.76 -1.05
CA GLU A 301 10.89 20.41 -2.31
C GLU A 301 10.48 19.36 -3.33
N VAL A 302 9.49 19.71 -4.16
CA VAL A 302 9.10 18.89 -5.30
C VAL A 302 10.24 18.96 -6.32
N LEU A 303 11.00 17.87 -6.44
CA LEU A 303 12.08 17.71 -7.42
C LEU A 303 11.53 17.46 -8.81
N PHE A 304 10.38 16.77 -8.89
CA PHE A 304 9.69 16.46 -10.13
C PHE A 304 8.19 16.38 -9.85
N SER A 305 7.38 16.88 -10.76
CA SER A 305 5.92 16.74 -10.73
C SER A 305 5.44 16.44 -12.14
N SER A 306 4.81 15.29 -12.34
CA SER A 306 4.16 14.94 -13.59
C SER A 306 2.64 15.15 -13.50
N SER A 307 1.95 14.87 -14.60
CA SER A 307 0.51 14.59 -14.54
C SER A 307 0.20 13.42 -13.61
N HIS A 308 -1.09 13.12 -13.41
CA HIS A 308 -1.53 11.94 -12.66
C HIS A 308 -1.15 10.60 -13.30
N SER A 309 -0.69 10.64 -14.55
CA SER A 309 -0.12 9.54 -15.30
C SER A 309 1.34 9.84 -15.60
N GLN A 310 2.20 8.85 -15.36
CA GLN A 310 3.61 8.81 -15.73
C GLN A 310 3.87 7.54 -16.53
N ARG A 311 4.66 7.67 -17.58
CA ARG A 311 5.05 6.53 -18.43
C ARG A 311 6.56 6.34 -18.41
N GLY A 312 7.02 5.13 -18.70
CA GLY A 312 8.42 4.83 -18.96
C GLY A 312 8.51 3.64 -19.87
N SER A 313 9.66 3.41 -20.49
CA SER A 313 9.94 2.27 -21.36
C SER A 313 11.39 1.85 -21.16
N MET A 314 11.75 0.65 -21.63
CA MET A 314 13.15 0.20 -21.58
C MET A 314 14.16 1.17 -22.22
N ALA A 315 13.72 2.01 -23.16
CA ALA A 315 14.58 2.96 -23.86
C ALA A 315 14.56 4.38 -23.26
N ARG A 316 13.50 4.74 -22.53
CA ARG A 316 13.25 6.14 -22.13
C ARG A 316 12.21 6.26 -21.02
N ASP A 317 12.48 7.08 -20.01
CA ASP A 317 11.48 7.53 -19.03
C ASP A 317 10.50 8.55 -19.66
N ASP A 318 9.49 9.01 -18.89
CA ASP A 318 8.53 10.04 -19.34
C ASP A 318 9.26 11.26 -19.90
N ASP A 319 8.84 11.77 -21.07
CA ASP A 319 9.43 12.97 -21.69
C ASP A 319 9.52 14.15 -20.70
N LYS A 320 8.52 14.28 -19.82
CA LYS A 320 8.49 15.33 -18.79
C LYS A 320 9.62 15.23 -17.78
N PHE A 321 10.12 14.02 -17.49
CA PHE A 321 11.27 13.85 -16.60
C PHE A 321 12.50 14.55 -17.19
N TYR A 322 12.79 14.32 -18.47
CA TYR A 322 13.92 14.96 -19.16
C TYR A 322 13.72 16.47 -19.32
N GLU A 323 12.51 16.91 -19.66
CA GLU A 323 12.17 18.34 -19.75
C GLU A 323 12.38 19.06 -18.40
N SER A 324 11.98 18.43 -17.29
CA SER A 324 12.13 18.99 -15.94
C SER A 324 13.58 18.97 -15.42
N ALA A 325 14.39 18.02 -15.91
CA ALA A 325 15.77 17.86 -15.50
C ALA A 325 16.77 18.67 -16.36
N ASN A 326 16.30 19.37 -17.40
CA ASN A 326 17.14 19.99 -18.44
C ASN A 326 18.14 18.99 -19.06
N LEU A 327 17.70 17.75 -19.30
CA LEU A 327 18.53 16.66 -19.86
C LEU A 327 18.21 16.39 -21.34
#